data_AF-A0A3Q2VKT3-F1
#
_entry.id   AF-A0A3Q2VKT3-F1
#
_cell.length_a   1.000
_cell.length_b   1.000
_cell.length_c   1.000
_cell.angle_alpha   90.00
_cell.angle_beta   90.00
_cell.angle_gamma   90.00
#
_symmetry.space_group_name_H-M   'P 1'
#
loop_
_entity.id
_entity.type
_entity.pdbx_description
1 polymer ?
#
loop_
_entity_poly.entity_id
_entity_poly.type
_entity_poly.pdbx_seq_one_letter_code
_entity_poly.pdbx_strand_id
1 'polypeptide(L)'
;MSRVSNILPDEAVFVDFKKQCLATDNWQNKYDNNGMQVWIEVRAVNKGNHVPKVHKMKCKMIVNDVSAATMFDVLHDSRYRKKWDVTMQESFDIARLSANADVGYYSCDVHKAGQEYSNWKSQNSPDLKPWLYPEQNTLPMMDPAELSIQRADSLENVDESSKLDANEGEDSS
;
A
#
# COMPACT_ATOMS: atom_id res chain seq x y z
N MET A 1 6.40 -33.29 -13.90
CA MET A 1 6.41 -32.24 -14.94
C MET A 1 6.29 -30.90 -14.22
N SER A 2 7.19 -29.96 -14.47
CA SER A 2 7.10 -28.63 -13.83
C SER A 2 5.89 -27.88 -14.37
N ARG A 3 5.04 -27.34 -13.48
CA ARG A 3 4.05 -26.33 -13.88
C ARG A 3 4.83 -25.04 -14.12
N VAL A 4 5.14 -24.75 -15.38
CA VAL A 4 5.51 -23.40 -15.78
C VAL A 4 4.24 -22.55 -15.64
N SER A 5 4.06 -21.94 -14.47
CA SER A 5 3.04 -20.92 -14.25
C SER A 5 3.32 -19.78 -15.21
N ASN A 6 2.36 -19.45 -16.07
CA ASN A 6 2.50 -18.33 -16.98
C ASN A 6 2.65 -17.05 -16.14
N ILE A 7 3.79 -16.37 -16.25
CA ILE A 7 4.13 -15.21 -15.40
C ILE A 7 3.30 -13.98 -15.79
N LEU A 8 2.87 -13.93 -17.05
CA LEU A 8 2.01 -12.86 -17.56
C LEU A 8 0.56 -13.07 -17.12
N PRO A 9 -0.10 -12.04 -16.56
CA PRO A 9 -1.54 -12.05 -16.30
C PRO A 9 -2.33 -12.31 -17.58
N ASP A 10 -3.23 -13.28 -17.53
CA ASP A 10 -4.24 -13.50 -18.58
C ASP A 10 -5.56 -12.80 -18.23
N GLU A 11 -6.54 -12.87 -19.13
CA GLU A 11 -7.86 -12.26 -18.94
C GLU A 11 -8.56 -12.71 -17.65
N ALA A 12 -8.34 -13.97 -17.20
CA ALA A 12 -8.95 -14.48 -15.99
C ALA A 12 -8.42 -13.75 -14.74
N VAL A 13 -7.12 -13.38 -14.72
CA VAL A 13 -6.53 -12.57 -13.65
C VAL A 13 -7.15 -11.17 -13.60
N PHE A 14 -7.36 -10.52 -14.75
CA PHE A 14 -7.99 -9.19 -14.79
C PHE A 14 -9.48 -9.22 -14.38
N VAL A 15 -10.22 -10.25 -14.82
CA VAL A 15 -11.62 -10.46 -14.43
C VAL A 15 -11.74 -10.73 -12.92
N ASP A 16 -10.85 -11.56 -12.35
CA ASP A 16 -10.86 -11.83 -10.91
C ASP A 16 -10.44 -10.60 -10.08
N PHE A 17 -9.41 -9.87 -10.50
CA PHE A 17 -9.03 -8.61 -9.85
C PHE A 17 -10.18 -7.61 -9.83
N LYS A 18 -10.85 -7.39 -10.98
CA LYS A 18 -12.04 -6.54 -11.07
C LYS A 18 -13.17 -7.02 -10.16
N LYS A 19 -13.38 -8.34 -10.07
CA LYS A 19 -14.34 -8.95 -9.14
C LYS A 19 -13.97 -8.68 -7.67
N GLN A 20 -12.70 -8.81 -7.27
CA GLN A 20 -12.23 -8.49 -5.92
C GLN A 20 -12.41 -6.99 -5.58
N CYS A 21 -12.16 -6.09 -6.53
CA CYS A 21 -12.44 -4.67 -6.37
C CYS A 21 -13.94 -4.39 -6.14
N LEU A 22 -14.83 -5.02 -6.91
CA LEU A 22 -16.28 -4.80 -6.83
C LEU A 22 -16.97 -5.57 -5.69
N ALA A 23 -16.38 -6.65 -5.18
CA ALA A 23 -16.96 -7.48 -4.13
C ALA A 23 -17.16 -6.71 -2.81
N THR A 24 -18.36 -6.79 -2.24
CA THR A 24 -18.66 -6.39 -0.87
C THR A 24 -18.56 -7.55 0.12
N ASP A 25 -18.74 -8.78 -0.38
CA ASP A 25 -18.77 -9.99 0.43
C ASP A 25 -17.37 -10.30 0.99
N ASN A 26 -17.29 -10.62 2.28
CA ASN A 26 -16.03 -10.79 3.01
C ASN A 26 -15.14 -9.52 3.06
N TRP A 27 -15.73 -8.31 2.92
CA TRP A 27 -15.04 -7.05 3.17
C TRP A 27 -15.78 -6.22 4.23
N GLN A 28 -15.04 -5.70 5.21
CA GLN A 28 -15.57 -4.79 6.23
C GLN A 28 -15.07 -3.37 5.95
N ASN A 29 -16.00 -2.43 5.78
CA ASN A 29 -15.68 -1.01 5.76
C ASN A 29 -15.21 -0.57 7.16
N LYS A 30 -14.05 0.09 7.24
CA LYS A 30 -13.46 0.64 8.47
C LYS A 30 -13.39 2.17 8.47
N TYR A 31 -13.61 2.81 7.33
CA TYR A 31 -13.59 4.26 7.17
C TYR A 31 -14.45 4.65 5.98
N ASP A 32 -15.44 5.52 6.19
CA ASP A 32 -16.28 6.06 5.14
C ASP A 32 -16.49 7.56 5.40
N ASN A 33 -15.89 8.40 4.56
CA ASN A 33 -15.99 9.86 4.71
C ASN A 33 -15.65 10.56 3.38
N ASN A 34 -16.39 11.62 3.04
CA ASN A 34 -16.12 12.48 1.88
C ASN A 34 -15.83 11.74 0.55
N GLY A 35 -16.53 10.63 0.29
CA GLY A 35 -16.34 9.82 -0.93
C GLY A 35 -15.11 8.91 -0.92
N MET A 36 -14.40 8.82 0.21
CA MET A 36 -13.30 7.88 0.46
C MET A 36 -13.79 6.74 1.36
N GLN A 37 -13.60 5.49 0.91
CA GLN A 37 -13.98 4.28 1.64
C GLN A 37 -12.78 3.34 1.78
N VAL A 38 -12.46 2.90 3.00
CA VAL A 38 -11.39 1.91 3.28
C VAL A 38 -12.02 0.61 3.78
N TRP A 39 -11.76 -0.47 3.06
CA TRP A 39 -12.27 -1.80 3.32
C TRP A 39 -11.13 -2.76 3.67
N ILE A 40 -11.33 -3.62 4.66
CA ILE A 40 -10.39 -4.68 5.04
C ILE A 40 -11.05 -6.04 4.79
N GLU A 41 -10.29 -6.99 4.23
CA GLU A 41 -10.76 -8.35 3.98
C GLU A 41 -11.04 -9.07 5.32
N VAL A 42 -12.30 -9.46 5.53
CA VAL A 42 -12.79 -10.25 6.66
C VAL A 42 -12.56 -11.72 6.33
N ARG A 43 -11.79 -12.42 7.15
CA ARG A 43 -11.38 -13.79 6.83
C ARG A 43 -12.23 -14.82 7.57
N ALA A 44 -12.61 -15.88 6.85
CA ALA A 44 -13.36 -16.98 7.43
C ALA A 44 -12.54 -17.71 8.50
N VAL A 45 -13.06 -17.75 9.72
CA VAL A 45 -12.37 -18.32 10.90
C VAL A 45 -12.50 -19.86 10.90
N ASN A 46 -11.78 -20.57 10.03
CA ASN A 46 -11.71 -22.04 10.12
C ASN A 46 -10.44 -22.71 9.55
N LYS A 47 -9.69 -23.36 10.47
CA LYS A 47 -8.85 -24.56 10.34
C LYS A 47 -7.62 -24.55 9.41
N GLY A 48 -6.45 -24.33 10.03
CA GLY A 48 -5.13 -24.73 9.53
C GLY A 48 -4.00 -23.96 10.22
N ASN A 49 -2.85 -24.59 10.50
CA ASN A 49 -1.71 -23.94 11.16
C ASN A 49 -0.98 -22.86 10.32
N HIS A 50 -1.49 -22.53 9.13
CA HIS A 50 -1.01 -21.43 8.27
C HIS A 50 -2.10 -20.38 8.08
N VAL A 51 -2.24 -19.47 9.06
CA VAL A 51 -3.03 -18.25 8.90
C VAL A 51 -2.22 -17.26 8.06
N PRO A 52 -2.70 -16.67 6.94
CA PRO A 52 -1.91 -15.76 6.10
C PRO A 52 -1.64 -14.39 6.72
N LYS A 53 -0.55 -13.77 6.24
CA LYS A 53 0.34 -12.94 7.05
C LYS A 53 0.19 -11.43 6.91
N VAL A 54 -0.42 -11.06 5.81
CA VAL A 54 -0.73 -9.69 5.39
C VAL A 54 -2.24 -9.56 5.41
N HIS A 55 -2.78 -8.40 5.79
CA HIS A 55 -4.18 -8.06 5.53
C HIS A 55 -4.33 -7.41 4.15
N LYS A 56 -5.26 -7.91 3.34
CA LYS A 56 -5.68 -7.16 2.15
C LYS A 56 -6.52 -5.96 2.57
N MET A 57 -6.24 -4.82 1.95
CA MET A 57 -6.98 -3.59 2.07
C MET A 57 -7.44 -3.15 0.69
N LYS A 58 -8.64 -2.59 0.60
CA LYS A 58 -9.19 -1.96 -0.60
C LYS A 58 -9.54 -0.52 -0.26
N CYS A 59 -8.94 0.41 -1.01
CA CYS A 59 -9.29 1.82 -0.96
C CYS A 59 -10.18 2.15 -2.16
N LYS A 60 -11.30 2.83 -1.95
CA LYS A 60 -12.20 3.31 -3.00
C LYS A 60 -12.42 4.80 -2.80
N MET A 61 -12.02 5.58 -3.79
CA MET A 61 -12.17 7.03 -3.84
C MET A 61 -13.11 7.42 -4.98
N ILE A 62 -14.03 8.34 -4.73
CA ILE A 62 -14.84 8.99 -5.76
C ILE A 62 -14.12 10.27 -6.18
N VAL A 63 -13.74 10.36 -7.46
CA VAL A 63 -13.13 11.54 -8.08
C VAL A 63 -14.10 12.06 -9.13
N ASN A 64 -14.55 13.31 -9.00
CA ASN A 64 -15.63 13.89 -9.82
C ASN A 64 -15.13 14.94 -10.83
N ASP A 65 -13.91 15.43 -10.63
CA ASP A 65 -13.28 16.57 -11.30
C ASP A 65 -12.13 16.16 -12.24
N VAL A 66 -11.69 14.89 -12.19
CA VAL A 66 -10.63 14.33 -13.04
C VAL A 66 -11.15 13.14 -13.83
N SER A 67 -10.79 13.04 -15.11
CA SER A 67 -11.22 11.94 -15.96
C SER A 67 -10.51 10.62 -15.63
N ALA A 68 -11.16 9.48 -15.88
CA ALA A 68 -10.55 8.17 -15.68
C ALA A 68 -9.30 7.94 -16.55
N ALA A 69 -9.24 8.54 -17.75
CA ALA A 69 -8.07 8.51 -18.62
C ALA A 69 -6.89 9.29 -17.99
N THR A 70 -7.14 10.49 -17.48
CA THR A 70 -6.13 11.29 -16.78
C THR A 70 -5.59 10.58 -15.53
N MET A 71 -6.47 9.91 -14.77
CA MET A 71 -6.03 9.09 -13.62
C MET A 71 -5.18 7.89 -14.06
N PHE A 72 -5.52 7.27 -15.20
CA PHE A 72 -4.72 6.20 -15.79
C PHE A 72 -3.32 6.70 -16.19
N ASP A 73 -3.23 7.85 -16.85
CA ASP A 73 -1.95 8.48 -17.25
C ASP A 73 -1.08 8.83 -16.03
N VAL A 74 -1.68 9.42 -14.98
CA VAL A 74 -0.98 9.76 -13.72
C VAL A 74 -0.44 8.53 -13.00
N LEU A 75 -1.13 7.39 -13.10
CA LEU A 75 -0.66 6.13 -12.55
C LEU A 75 0.49 5.52 -13.38
N HIS A 76 0.52 5.70 -14.70
CA HIS A 76 1.53 5.09 -15.58
C HIS A 76 2.76 5.96 -15.85
N ASP A 77 2.70 7.30 -15.75
CA ASP A 77 3.90 8.14 -15.92
C ASP A 77 4.78 8.13 -14.66
N SER A 78 5.75 7.21 -14.64
CA SER A 78 6.78 7.07 -13.60
C SER A 78 7.62 8.33 -13.38
N ARG A 79 7.76 9.20 -14.39
CA ARG A 79 8.49 10.48 -14.28
C ARG A 79 7.62 11.53 -13.60
N TYR A 80 6.32 11.56 -13.88
CA TYR A 80 5.38 12.43 -13.18
C TYR A 80 5.17 11.99 -11.73
N ARG A 81 5.28 10.68 -11.43
CA ARG A 81 5.23 10.16 -10.04
C ARG A 81 6.25 10.83 -9.12
N LYS A 82 7.45 11.19 -9.63
CA LYS A 82 8.49 11.98 -8.91
C LYS A 82 8.05 13.39 -8.48
N LYS A 83 6.85 13.85 -8.89
CA LYS A 83 6.32 15.18 -8.53
C LYS A 83 5.25 15.14 -7.44
N TRP A 84 4.57 14.01 -7.26
CA TRP A 84 3.43 13.90 -6.33
C TRP A 84 3.62 12.84 -5.24
N ASP A 85 4.41 11.79 -5.49
CA ASP A 85 4.81 10.84 -4.44
C ASP A 85 6.06 11.38 -3.74
N VAL A 86 5.85 12.01 -2.58
CA VAL A 86 6.92 12.57 -1.73
C VAL A 86 7.81 11.49 -1.09
N THR A 87 7.37 10.23 -1.06
CA THR A 87 8.11 9.12 -0.45
C THR A 87 9.01 8.40 -1.45
N MET A 88 8.67 8.43 -2.74
CA MET A 88 9.43 7.76 -3.79
C MET A 88 10.84 8.34 -3.93
N GLN A 89 11.85 7.47 -3.82
CA GLN A 89 13.25 7.82 -4.03
C GLN A 89 13.63 7.60 -5.49
N GLU A 90 13.42 6.39 -5.98
CA GLU A 90 13.77 5.99 -7.33
C GLU A 90 12.71 5.07 -7.94
N SER A 91 12.49 5.21 -9.24
CA SER A 91 11.72 4.28 -10.05
C SER A 91 12.15 4.40 -11.51
N PHE A 92 12.22 3.25 -12.18
CA PHE A 92 12.53 3.10 -13.60
C PHE A 92 12.08 1.72 -14.10
N ASP A 93 11.77 1.61 -15.38
CA ASP A 93 11.39 0.35 -16.01
C ASP A 93 12.66 -0.45 -16.37
N ILE A 94 12.69 -1.74 -16.01
CA ILE A 94 13.86 -2.62 -16.20
C ILE A 94 13.76 -3.33 -17.57
N ALA A 95 12.60 -3.94 -17.86
CA ALA A 95 12.40 -4.71 -19.08
C ALA A 95 10.91 -4.85 -19.42
N ARG A 96 10.59 -4.91 -20.71
CA ARG A 96 9.24 -5.15 -21.21
C ARG A 96 9.04 -6.63 -21.57
N LEU A 97 7.94 -7.22 -21.13
CA LEU A 97 7.58 -8.63 -21.37
C LEU A 97 6.54 -8.82 -22.49
N SER A 98 5.61 -7.87 -22.64
CA SER A 98 4.61 -7.86 -23.72
C SER A 98 4.26 -6.41 -24.13
N ALA A 99 3.25 -6.20 -24.99
CA ALA A 99 2.76 -4.86 -25.28
C ALA A 99 2.10 -4.14 -24.08
N ASN A 100 1.77 -4.89 -23.00
CA ASN A 100 0.97 -4.45 -21.86
C ASN A 100 1.47 -5.02 -20.51
N ALA A 101 2.73 -5.49 -20.46
CA ALA A 101 3.36 -6.01 -19.25
C ALA A 101 4.87 -5.75 -19.30
N ASP A 102 5.40 -5.30 -18.18
CA ASP A 102 6.80 -4.96 -17.96
C ASP A 102 7.21 -5.32 -16.52
N VAL A 103 8.49 -5.10 -16.21
CA VAL A 103 9.08 -5.25 -14.90
C VAL A 103 9.79 -3.93 -14.59
N GLY A 104 9.43 -3.29 -13.48
CA GLY A 104 10.00 -2.01 -13.04
C GLY A 104 10.58 -2.10 -11.62
N TYR A 105 11.47 -1.16 -11.32
CA TYR A 105 11.99 -0.91 -9.98
C TYR A 105 11.21 0.24 -9.31
N TYR A 106 11.04 0.14 -7.99
CA TYR A 106 10.46 1.19 -7.16
C TYR A 106 11.08 1.13 -5.76
N SER A 107 11.52 2.28 -5.24
CA SER A 107 11.98 2.44 -3.86
C SER A 107 11.36 3.68 -3.22
N CYS A 108 11.07 3.59 -1.91
CA CYS A 108 10.53 4.69 -1.12
C CYS A 108 11.26 4.79 0.23
N ASP A 109 11.29 5.99 0.81
CA ASP A 109 11.97 6.28 2.07
C ASP A 109 10.98 6.73 3.16
N VAL A 110 10.78 5.85 4.14
CA VAL A 110 9.95 6.11 5.33
C VAL A 110 10.66 7.02 6.33
N HIS A 111 12.00 7.07 6.32
CA HIS A 111 12.78 7.96 7.18
C HIS A 111 12.64 9.43 6.72
N LYS A 112 12.67 9.74 5.41
CA LYS A 112 12.29 11.08 4.90
C LYS A 112 10.87 11.49 5.30
N ALA A 113 9.90 10.59 5.19
CA ALA A 113 8.54 10.86 5.68
C ALA A 113 8.52 11.16 7.20
N GLY A 114 9.37 10.48 7.99
CA GLY A 114 9.59 10.77 9.41
C GLY A 114 10.26 12.11 9.69
N GLN A 115 11.21 12.55 8.84
CA GLN A 115 11.86 13.86 8.94
C GLN A 115 10.85 15.00 8.73
N GLU A 116 10.01 14.91 7.70
CA GLU A 116 9.00 15.93 7.39
C GLU A 116 7.81 15.91 8.36
N TYR A 117 7.54 14.78 9.00
CA TYR A 117 6.39 14.60 9.91
C TYR A 117 6.32 15.66 11.01
N SER A 118 7.45 16.07 11.59
CA SER A 118 7.46 17.10 12.65
C SER A 118 6.97 18.46 12.13
N ASN A 119 7.38 18.85 10.93
CA ASN A 119 6.96 20.10 10.29
C ASN A 119 5.47 20.04 9.93
N TRP A 120 5.02 18.95 9.29
CA TRP A 120 3.61 18.76 8.95
C TRP A 120 2.71 18.74 10.20
N LYS A 121 3.12 18.00 11.23
CA LYS A 121 2.35 17.82 12.47
C LYS A 121 2.21 19.12 13.25
N SER A 122 3.19 20.02 13.20
CA SER A 122 3.09 21.36 13.79
C SER A 122 1.89 22.18 13.26
N GLN A 123 1.48 21.94 12.01
CA GLN A 123 0.38 22.64 11.34
C GLN A 123 -0.95 21.85 11.37
N ASN A 124 -0.91 20.56 11.72
CA ASN A 124 -2.04 19.63 11.59
C ASN A 124 -2.41 18.99 12.93
N SER A 125 -3.04 19.80 13.79
CA SER A 125 -3.45 19.44 15.16
C SER A 125 -2.27 18.83 15.95
N PRO A 126 -1.23 19.61 16.29
CA PRO A 126 0.03 19.09 16.83
C PRO A 126 -0.13 18.22 18.08
N ASP A 127 -1.06 18.60 18.95
CA ASP A 127 -1.31 17.91 20.22
C ASP A 127 -2.17 16.66 20.08
N LEU A 128 -2.89 16.49 18.94
CA LEU A 128 -3.74 15.35 18.68
C LEU A 128 -2.89 14.11 18.30
N LYS A 129 -2.54 13.32 19.31
CA LYS A 129 -1.80 12.06 19.21
C LYS A 129 -2.50 10.99 20.09
N PRO A 130 -3.66 10.44 19.68
CA PRO A 130 -4.42 9.48 20.50
C PRO A 130 -3.67 8.19 20.85
N TRP A 131 -2.57 7.88 20.16
CA TRP A 131 -1.65 6.77 20.46
C TRP A 131 -0.63 7.09 21.57
N LEU A 132 -0.47 8.35 21.96
CA LEU A 132 0.28 8.79 23.15
C LEU A 132 -0.65 9.25 24.29
N TYR A 133 -1.81 9.79 23.92
CA TYR A 133 -2.81 10.39 24.80
C TYR A 133 -4.18 9.73 24.56
N PRO A 134 -4.43 8.52 25.10
CA PRO A 134 -5.63 7.72 24.80
C PRO A 134 -6.96 8.42 25.08
N GLU A 135 -6.98 9.40 25.99
CA GLU A 135 -8.12 10.26 26.30
C GLU A 135 -8.58 11.14 25.12
N GLN A 136 -7.72 11.35 24.12
CA GLN A 136 -8.06 12.04 22.88
C GLN A 136 -8.76 11.14 21.86
N ASN A 137 -8.88 9.84 22.15
CA ASN A 137 -9.49 8.87 21.24
C ASN A 137 -11.02 8.96 21.31
N THR A 138 -11.65 9.42 20.23
CA THR A 138 -13.11 9.54 20.10
C THR A 138 -13.78 8.30 19.49
N LEU A 139 -13.02 7.23 19.24
CA LEU A 139 -13.55 5.99 18.67
C LEU A 139 -14.40 5.21 19.69
N PRO A 140 -15.46 4.51 19.26
CA PRO A 140 -16.27 3.68 20.13
C PRO A 140 -15.51 2.44 20.62
N MET A 141 -15.80 2.02 21.85
CA MET A 141 -15.35 0.74 22.41
C MET A 141 -15.97 -0.45 21.66
N MET A 142 -15.19 -1.50 21.45
CA MET A 142 -15.59 -2.78 20.85
C MET A 142 -15.26 -3.92 21.81
N ASP A 143 -16.12 -4.94 21.90
CA ASP A 143 -15.87 -6.11 22.73
C ASP A 143 -14.75 -6.98 22.10
N PRO A 144 -13.64 -7.29 22.80
CA PRO A 144 -12.61 -8.19 22.29
C PRO A 144 -13.11 -9.59 21.91
N ALA A 145 -14.26 -10.04 22.43
CA ALA A 145 -14.89 -11.30 22.03
C ALA A 145 -15.48 -11.26 20.60
N GLU A 146 -15.71 -10.07 20.02
CA GLU A 146 -16.06 -9.89 18.61
C GLU A 146 -14.84 -9.96 17.67
N LEU A 147 -13.62 -10.01 18.23
CA LEU A 147 -12.37 -10.10 17.47
C LEU A 147 -11.87 -11.55 17.35
N SER A 148 -11.29 -11.89 16.19
CA SER A 148 -10.62 -13.17 15.96
C SER A 148 -9.24 -12.96 15.32
N ILE A 149 -8.27 -13.80 15.70
CA ILE A 149 -6.84 -13.54 15.44
C ILE A 149 -6.44 -13.83 14.00
N GLN A 150 -5.71 -12.89 13.41
CA GLN A 150 -4.84 -13.09 12.26
C GLN A 150 -3.35 -13.04 12.70
N ARG A 151 -2.45 -13.81 12.07
CA ARG A 151 -1.01 -13.87 12.44
C ARG A 151 -0.07 -13.56 11.27
N ALA A 152 1.20 -13.20 11.54
CA ALA A 152 2.22 -12.64 10.59
C ALA A 152 3.45 -13.54 10.23
N ASP A 153 3.60 -14.70 10.86
CA ASP A 153 4.67 -15.72 10.76
C ASP A 153 4.86 -16.47 9.40
N SER A 154 4.96 -15.78 8.26
CA SER A 154 5.50 -16.31 6.97
C SER A 154 6.03 -15.21 6.04
N LEU A 155 5.97 -13.94 6.46
CA LEU A 155 6.75 -12.88 5.83
C LEU A 155 8.16 -12.98 6.40
N GLU A 156 9.10 -13.46 5.60
CA GLU A 156 10.52 -13.40 5.95
C GLU A 156 10.98 -11.94 6.02
N ASN A 157 11.99 -11.68 6.85
CA ASN A 157 12.52 -10.33 7.03
C ASN A 157 13.11 -9.82 5.72
N VAL A 158 12.59 -8.70 5.20
CA VAL A 158 13.24 -7.99 4.09
C VAL A 158 14.46 -7.28 4.65
N ASP A 159 15.62 -7.91 4.51
CA ASP A 159 16.91 -7.36 4.94
C ASP A 159 17.41 -6.32 3.93
N GLU A 160 17.29 -5.04 4.28
CA GLU A 160 17.81 -3.91 3.48
C GLU A 160 19.25 -3.50 3.86
N SER A 161 19.97 -4.27 4.70
CA SER A 161 21.30 -3.90 5.22
C SER A 161 22.42 -3.77 4.17
N SER A 162 22.15 -4.07 2.90
CA SER A 162 23.08 -3.94 1.77
C SER A 162 23.04 -2.59 1.06
N LYS A 163 22.18 -1.65 1.48
CA LYS A 163 22.24 -0.25 1.02
C LYS A 163 23.47 0.44 1.61
N LEU A 164 24.60 0.34 0.92
CA LEU A 164 25.73 1.24 1.12
C LEU A 164 25.26 2.65 0.73
N ASP A 165 25.30 3.58 1.68
CA ASP A 165 25.19 5.00 1.37
C ASP A 165 26.29 5.35 0.36
N ALA A 166 25.89 5.79 -0.83
CA ALA A 166 26.80 6.30 -1.84
C ALA A 166 27.35 7.65 -1.34
N ASN A 167 28.42 7.57 -0.55
CA ASN A 167 29.12 8.70 0.02
C ASN A 167 29.78 9.50 -1.12
N GLU A 168 29.07 10.50 -1.66
CA GLU A 168 29.65 11.53 -2.54
C GLU A 168 30.53 12.47 -1.72
N GLY A 169 31.66 11.92 -1.27
CA GLY A 169 32.77 12.63 -0.65
C GLY A 169 34.03 12.43 -1.48
N GLU A 170 34.38 13.47 -2.24
CA GLU A 170 35.72 13.82 -2.71
C GLU A 170 36.48 12.81 -3.62
N ASP A 171 36.75 13.22 -4.87
CA ASP A 171 38.15 13.56 -5.15
C ASP A 171 38.29 14.74 -6.14
N SER A 172 39.40 15.43 -5.94
CA SER A 172 39.84 16.75 -6.34
C SER A 172 40.28 16.88 -7.80
N SER A 173 40.02 18.04 -8.41
CA SER A 173 41.04 18.90 -9.10
C SER A 173 40.42 20.21 -9.58
#